data_AF-A0A0M0LQL7-F1
#
_entry.id   AF-A0A0M0LQL7-F1
#
_cell.length_a   1.000
_cell.length_b   1.000
_cell.length_c   1.000
_cell.angle_alpha   90.00
_cell.angle_beta   90.00
_cell.angle_gamma   90.00
#
_symmetry.space_group_name_H-M   'P 1'
#
loop_
_entity.id
_entity.type
_entity.pdbx_description
1 polymer ?
#
loop_
_entity_poly.entity_id
_entity_poly.type
_entity_poly.pdbx_seq_one_letter_code
_entity_poly.pdbx_strand_id
1 'polypeptide(L)'
;MLSPRKVWQIGAGLTTAAAHLTNLRNVTGDVLLNGKDLDPHNKQHWPGVLKMFSPAVAAALKARIDGPSQETQLKGTYAVIVVFQRYLESWLKDRNGDPNPVDAVKDAALVLAFLLHWRYYVSDRFDLKINFLTRETCLDLITSCHGCILRFVQFRECWGGQFRPDGSRFSSRFSEYMFQYGRMAQTPLGEQ
;
A
#
# COMPACT_ATOMS: atom_id res chain seq x y z
N MET A 1 -3.22 13.46 0.14
CA MET A 1 -3.48 12.48 -0.94
C MET A 1 -4.96 12.06 -0.95
N LEU A 2 -5.64 12.04 0.20
CA LEU A 2 -7.05 11.63 0.34
C LEU A 2 -8.03 12.81 0.32
N SER A 3 -8.09 13.60 -0.76
CA SER A 3 -9.20 14.57 -0.86
C SER A 3 -10.49 13.78 -1.09
N PRO A 4 -11.53 13.91 -0.24
CA PRO A 4 -12.75 13.11 -0.34
C PRO A 4 -13.53 13.37 -1.64
N ARG A 5 -13.29 14.50 -2.31
CA ARG A 5 -13.94 14.86 -3.57
C ARG A 5 -13.19 14.38 -4.81
N LYS A 6 -11.99 13.82 -4.65
CA LYS A 6 -11.13 13.48 -5.77
C LYS A 6 -11.37 12.05 -6.23
N VAL A 7 -11.60 11.91 -7.52
CA VAL A 7 -11.74 10.65 -8.23
C VAL A 7 -10.55 10.52 -9.16
N TRP A 8 -9.94 9.34 -9.17
CA TRP A 8 -8.78 9.04 -10.01
C TRP A 8 -9.10 7.90 -10.96
N GLN A 9 -8.56 7.99 -12.17
CA GLN A 9 -8.58 6.87 -13.12
C GLN A 9 -7.46 5.88 -12.79
N ILE A 10 -7.79 4.60 -12.91
CA ILE A 10 -6.83 3.48 -12.78
C ILE A 10 -6.84 2.57 -14.01
N GLY A 11 -7.60 2.92 -15.04
CA GLY A 11 -7.72 2.20 -16.30
C GLY A 11 -8.97 2.63 -17.06
N ALA A 12 -9.18 2.06 -18.24
CA ALA A 12 -10.33 2.37 -19.09
C ALA A 12 -11.65 2.06 -18.34
N GLY A 13 -12.41 3.11 -18.01
CA GLY A 13 -13.69 2.99 -17.31
C GLY A 13 -13.59 2.59 -15.82
N LEU A 14 -12.39 2.52 -15.24
CA LEU A 14 -12.20 2.19 -13.82
C LEU A 14 -11.73 3.41 -13.03
N THR A 15 -12.51 3.77 -12.02
CA THR A 15 -12.22 4.90 -11.14
C THR A 15 -12.09 4.47 -9.69
N THR A 16 -11.22 5.14 -8.94
CA THR A 16 -11.10 5.03 -7.49
C THR A 16 -11.35 6.38 -6.84
N ALA A 17 -11.96 6.40 -5.66
CA ALA A 17 -12.25 7.63 -4.93
C ALA A 17 -12.06 7.44 -3.43
N ALA A 18 -11.50 8.46 -2.75
CA ALA A 18 -11.34 8.42 -1.30
C ALA A 18 -12.70 8.34 -0.58
N ALA A 19 -13.75 8.93 -1.17
CA ALA A 19 -15.13 8.85 -0.66
C ALA A 19 -15.63 7.41 -0.49
N HIS A 20 -15.15 6.45 -1.28
CA HIS A 20 -15.55 5.04 -1.14
C HIS A 20 -15.12 4.46 0.21
N LEU A 21 -13.94 4.84 0.70
CA LEU A 21 -13.43 4.42 2.01
C LEU A 21 -14.14 5.14 3.15
N THR A 22 -14.48 6.42 2.97
CA THR A 22 -15.32 7.16 3.94
C THR A 22 -16.71 6.55 4.05
N ASN A 23 -17.33 6.18 2.92
CA ASN A 23 -18.62 5.51 2.90
C ASN A 23 -18.52 4.13 3.58
N LEU A 24 -17.47 3.36 3.29
CA LEU A 24 -17.23 2.08 3.96
C LEU A 24 -17.18 2.25 5.48
N ARG A 25 -16.41 3.24 5.98
CA ARG A 25 -16.39 3.58 7.41
C ARG A 25 -17.79 3.92 7.93
N ASN A 26 -18.57 4.72 7.22
CA ASN A 26 -19.92 5.09 7.69
C ASN A 26 -20.84 3.86 7.85
N VAL A 27 -20.66 2.85 7.00
CA VAL A 27 -21.42 1.59 7.07
C VAL A 27 -20.90 0.66 8.17
N THR A 28 -19.58 0.55 8.33
CA THR A 28 -18.97 -0.38 9.29
C THR A 28 -18.70 0.23 10.66
N GLY A 29 -19.00 1.51 10.85
CA GLY A 29 -18.48 2.30 11.96
C GLY A 29 -16.96 2.32 12.00
N ASP A 30 -16.40 2.56 13.19
CA ASP A 30 -14.95 2.60 13.42
C ASP A 30 -14.30 1.20 13.55
N VAL A 31 -15.00 0.13 13.15
CA VAL A 31 -14.51 -1.26 13.24
C VAL A 31 -13.36 -1.53 12.26
N LEU A 32 -13.53 -1.17 10.98
CA LEU A 32 -12.51 -1.39 9.95
C LEU A 32 -11.56 -0.21 9.80
N LEU A 33 -12.12 1.01 9.76
CA LEU A 33 -11.40 2.25 9.57
C LEU A 33 -12.00 3.30 10.49
N ASN A 34 -11.18 3.97 11.29
CA ASN A 34 -11.65 5.08 12.11
C ASN A 34 -11.40 6.43 11.43
N GLY A 35 -11.88 7.52 12.04
CA GLY A 35 -11.73 8.87 11.50
C GLY A 35 -10.27 9.32 11.33
N LYS A 36 -9.36 8.88 12.22
CA LYS A 36 -7.92 9.19 12.15
C LYS A 36 -7.24 8.44 11.01
N ASP A 37 -7.72 7.23 10.70
CA ASP A 37 -7.19 6.39 9.62
C ASP A 37 -7.38 7.04 8.23
N LEU A 38 -8.37 7.95 8.10
CA LEU A 38 -8.74 8.64 6.86
C LEU A 38 -8.49 10.15 6.89
N ASP A 39 -7.81 10.66 7.92
CA ASP A 39 -7.56 12.09 8.08
C ASP A 39 -6.64 12.62 6.95
N PRO A 40 -7.13 13.52 6.07
CA PRO A 40 -6.33 14.05 4.96
C PRO A 40 -5.16 14.95 5.42
N HIS A 41 -5.20 15.46 6.66
CA HIS A 41 -4.16 16.28 7.24
C HIS A 41 -3.03 15.44 7.83
N ASN A 42 -3.33 14.23 8.31
CA ASN A 42 -2.34 13.32 8.84
C ASN A 42 -1.77 12.37 7.77
N LYS A 43 -0.95 12.94 6.87
CA LYS A 43 -0.36 12.22 5.74
C LYS A 43 0.69 11.16 6.13
N GLN A 44 1.11 11.12 7.40
CA GLN A 44 2.15 10.22 7.91
C GLN A 44 1.59 9.11 8.81
N HIS A 45 0.27 8.93 8.87
CA HIS A 45 -0.38 7.94 9.73
C HIS A 45 -0.25 6.51 9.19
N TRP A 46 0.93 5.92 9.39
CA TRP A 46 1.25 4.57 8.91
C TRP A 46 0.29 3.46 9.40
N PRO A 47 -0.17 3.44 10.67
CA PRO A 47 -1.16 2.46 11.11
C PRO A 47 -2.47 2.52 10.31
N GLY A 48 -2.92 3.72 9.92
CA GLY A 48 -4.10 3.89 9.08
C GLY A 48 -3.89 3.32 7.68
N VAL A 49 -2.70 3.53 7.11
CA VAL A 49 -2.32 2.94 5.81
C VAL A 49 -2.36 1.41 5.85
N LEU A 50 -1.80 0.78 6.89
CA LEU A 50 -1.84 -0.67 7.05
C LEU A 50 -3.27 -1.22 7.16
N LYS A 51 -4.15 -0.53 7.90
CA LYS A 51 -5.56 -0.92 8.00
C LYS A 51 -6.30 -0.75 6.68
N MET A 52 -6.06 0.37 5.98
CA MET A 52 -6.66 0.66 4.68
C MET A 52 -6.39 -0.45 3.67
N PHE A 53 -5.14 -0.92 3.61
CA PHE A 53 -4.72 -2.00 2.72
C PHE A 53 -4.76 -3.38 3.37
N SER A 54 -5.69 -3.58 4.32
CA SER A 54 -5.86 -4.87 4.99
C SER A 54 -6.79 -5.81 4.22
N PRO A 55 -6.65 -7.15 4.42
CA PRO A 55 -7.58 -8.13 3.86
C PRO A 55 -9.04 -7.87 4.24
N ALA A 56 -9.29 -7.34 5.45
CA ALA A 56 -10.62 -7.05 5.95
C ALA A 56 -11.31 -5.94 5.13
N VAL A 57 -10.59 -4.87 4.79
CA VAL A 57 -11.11 -3.79 3.93
C VAL A 57 -11.37 -4.31 2.52
N ALA A 58 -10.45 -5.11 1.96
CA ALA A 58 -10.64 -5.72 0.65
C ALA A 58 -11.88 -6.62 0.61
N ALA A 59 -12.07 -7.47 1.63
CA ALA A 59 -13.22 -8.36 1.76
C ALA A 59 -14.54 -7.58 1.89
N ALA A 60 -14.56 -6.51 2.70
CA ALA A 60 -15.75 -5.67 2.87
C ALA A 60 -16.15 -4.94 1.58
N LEU A 61 -15.17 -4.42 0.82
CA LEU A 61 -15.44 -3.85 -0.51
C LEU A 61 -15.96 -4.91 -1.48
N LYS A 62 -15.35 -6.10 -1.50
CA LYS A 62 -15.80 -7.21 -2.35
C LYS A 62 -17.23 -7.66 -2.04
N ALA A 63 -17.59 -7.76 -0.75
CA ALA A 63 -18.94 -8.12 -0.33
C ALA A 63 -20.01 -7.13 -0.84
N ARG A 64 -19.66 -5.84 -0.96
CA ARG A 64 -20.57 -4.82 -1.51
C ARG A 64 -20.66 -4.86 -3.04
N ILE A 65 -19.57 -5.23 -3.71
CA ILE A 65 -19.55 -5.41 -5.17
C ILE A 65 -20.37 -6.63 -5.57
N ASP A 66 -20.20 -7.74 -4.86
CA ASP A 66 -20.83 -9.03 -5.18
C ASP A 66 -22.22 -9.19 -4.52
N GLY A 67 -22.56 -8.30 -3.59
CA GLY A 67 -23.81 -8.32 -2.85
C GLY A 67 -25.02 -7.84 -3.65
N PRO A 68 -26.21 -7.81 -3.01
CA PRO A 68 -27.48 -7.47 -3.68
C PRO A 68 -27.52 -6.05 -4.27
N SER A 69 -26.77 -5.11 -3.68
CA SER A 69 -26.67 -3.72 -4.15
C SER A 69 -25.78 -3.56 -5.39
N GLN A 70 -24.98 -4.58 -5.75
CA GLN A 70 -24.07 -4.60 -6.89
C GLN A 70 -23.32 -3.28 -7.12
N GLU A 71 -22.57 -2.82 -6.12
CA GLU A 71 -21.89 -1.53 -6.14
C GLU A 71 -20.65 -1.53 -7.05
N THR A 72 -20.87 -1.62 -8.37
CA THR A 72 -19.82 -1.76 -9.38
C THR A 72 -18.82 -0.60 -9.41
N GLN A 73 -19.22 0.59 -8.96
CA GLN A 73 -18.34 1.76 -8.82
C GLN A 73 -17.17 1.52 -7.86
N LEU A 74 -17.28 0.55 -6.95
CA LEU A 74 -16.23 0.21 -5.99
C LEU A 74 -15.11 -0.64 -6.61
N LYS A 75 -15.30 -1.22 -7.80
CA LYS A 75 -14.33 -2.14 -8.44
C LYS A 75 -12.95 -1.52 -8.57
N GLY A 76 -12.87 -0.23 -8.91
CA GLY A 76 -11.58 0.45 -9.02
C GLY A 76 -10.89 0.63 -7.66
N THR A 77 -11.63 1.05 -6.63
CA THR A 77 -11.08 1.14 -5.27
C THR A 77 -10.67 -0.23 -4.73
N TYR A 78 -11.47 -1.26 -4.96
CA TYR A 78 -11.12 -2.63 -4.60
C TYR A 78 -9.81 -3.08 -5.27
N ALA A 79 -9.64 -2.85 -6.57
CA ALA A 79 -8.40 -3.19 -7.28
C ALA A 79 -7.18 -2.49 -6.68
N VAL A 80 -7.29 -1.19 -6.36
CA VAL A 80 -6.22 -0.45 -5.68
C VAL A 80 -5.91 -1.05 -4.31
N ILE A 81 -6.94 -1.29 -3.48
CA ILE A 81 -6.74 -1.87 -2.15
C ILE A 81 -5.99 -3.20 -2.25
N VAL A 82 -6.41 -4.08 -3.16
CA VAL A 82 -5.78 -5.39 -3.36
C VAL A 82 -4.34 -5.27 -3.83
N VAL A 83 -4.04 -4.42 -4.82
CA VAL A 83 -2.68 -4.28 -5.34
C VAL A 83 -1.73 -3.75 -4.26
N PHE A 84 -2.15 -2.74 -3.50
CA PHE A 84 -1.31 -2.19 -2.42
C PHE A 84 -1.20 -3.14 -1.23
N GLN A 85 -2.24 -3.94 -0.94
CA GLN A 85 -2.15 -5.04 0.01
C GLN A 85 -1.06 -6.04 -0.44
N ARG A 86 -1.09 -6.49 -1.70
CA ARG A 86 -0.08 -7.42 -2.24
C ARG A 86 1.33 -6.81 -2.21
N TYR A 87 1.45 -5.53 -2.55
CA TYR A 87 2.71 -4.82 -2.43
C TYR A 87 3.25 -4.80 -0.98
N LEU A 88 2.39 -4.56 0.01
CA LEU A 88 2.81 -4.64 1.42
C LEU A 88 3.18 -6.08 1.82
N GLU A 89 2.39 -7.06 1.39
CA GLU A 89 2.64 -8.47 1.64
C GLU A 89 3.99 -8.94 1.08
N SER A 90 4.40 -8.50 -0.12
CA SER A 90 5.69 -8.89 -0.71
C SER A 90 6.89 -8.49 0.17
N TRP A 91 6.75 -7.42 0.95
CA TRP A 91 7.81 -6.97 1.87
C TRP A 91 7.65 -7.49 3.30
N LEU A 92 6.44 -7.83 3.73
CA LEU A 92 6.14 -8.13 5.13
C LEU A 92 5.87 -9.61 5.43
N LYS A 93 5.57 -10.44 4.42
CA LYS A 93 5.31 -11.88 4.61
C LYS A 93 6.48 -12.63 5.26
N ASP A 94 7.70 -12.15 5.04
CA ASP A 94 8.90 -12.79 5.58
C ASP A 94 9.13 -12.57 7.08
N ARG A 95 8.35 -11.68 7.71
CA ARG A 95 8.56 -11.24 9.10
C ARG A 95 8.27 -12.30 10.15
N ASN A 96 7.35 -13.22 9.88
CA ASN A 96 6.80 -14.14 10.88
C ASN A 96 7.27 -15.60 10.71
N GLY A 97 8.38 -15.82 9.99
CA GLY A 97 8.93 -17.17 9.79
C GLY A 97 8.19 -18.03 8.76
N ASP A 98 7.18 -17.49 8.08
CA ASP A 98 6.40 -18.21 7.05
C ASP A 98 7.34 -18.60 5.88
N PRO A 99 7.49 -19.88 5.49
CA PRO A 99 8.76 -20.38 4.96
C PRO A 99 8.98 -20.18 3.45
N ASN A 100 8.08 -19.50 2.72
CA ASN A 100 8.13 -19.53 1.25
C ASN A 100 8.43 -18.17 0.58
N PRO A 101 9.71 -17.88 0.24
CA PRO A 101 10.11 -16.74 -0.59
C PRO A 101 9.29 -16.58 -1.87
N VAL A 102 8.79 -17.69 -2.43
CA VAL A 102 8.01 -17.68 -3.67
C VAL A 102 6.74 -16.86 -3.52
N ASP A 103 6.11 -16.82 -2.34
CA ASP A 103 4.86 -16.08 -2.18
C ASP A 103 5.09 -14.56 -2.16
N ALA A 104 6.19 -14.09 -1.57
CA ALA A 104 6.62 -12.70 -1.69
C ALA A 104 6.92 -12.31 -3.15
N VAL A 105 7.56 -13.22 -3.90
CA VAL A 105 7.85 -13.02 -5.33
C VAL A 105 6.56 -12.98 -6.16
N LYS A 106 5.58 -13.87 -5.90
CA LYS A 106 4.28 -13.87 -6.59
C LYS A 106 3.54 -12.57 -6.37
N ASP A 107 3.52 -12.06 -5.13
CA ASP A 107 2.87 -10.79 -4.82
C ASP A 107 3.55 -9.62 -5.55
N ALA A 108 4.88 -9.56 -5.52
CA ALA A 108 5.63 -8.53 -6.24
C ALA A 108 5.40 -8.60 -7.76
N ALA A 109 5.36 -9.80 -8.33
CA ALA A 109 5.07 -10.02 -9.75
C ALA A 109 3.64 -9.60 -10.11
N LEU A 110 2.66 -9.85 -9.25
CA LEU A 110 1.28 -9.40 -9.45
C LEU A 110 1.20 -7.87 -9.48
N VAL A 111 1.91 -7.19 -8.57
CA VAL A 111 1.99 -5.72 -8.56
C VAL A 111 2.63 -5.19 -9.85
N LEU A 112 3.73 -5.81 -10.31
CA LEU A 112 4.37 -5.45 -11.58
C LEU A 112 3.43 -5.63 -12.77
N ALA A 113 2.71 -6.76 -12.83
CA ALA A 113 1.72 -7.01 -13.87
C ALA A 113 0.60 -5.97 -13.84
N PHE A 114 0.09 -5.62 -12.66
CA PHE A 114 -0.91 -4.56 -12.52
C PHE A 114 -0.37 -3.21 -13.04
N LEU A 115 0.86 -2.81 -12.66
CA LEU A 115 1.45 -1.54 -13.08
C LEU A 115 1.68 -1.49 -14.59
N LEU A 116 2.04 -2.62 -15.22
CA LEU A 116 2.14 -2.73 -16.67
C LEU A 116 0.79 -2.46 -17.35
N HIS A 117 -0.28 -3.09 -16.88
CA HIS A 117 -1.62 -2.86 -17.42
C HIS A 117 -2.09 -1.44 -17.15
N TRP A 118 -1.92 -0.95 -15.92
CA TRP A 118 -2.25 0.43 -15.55
C TRP A 118 -1.59 1.42 -16.50
N ARG A 119 -0.28 1.26 -16.75
CA ARG A 119 0.48 2.13 -17.66
C ARG A 119 -0.04 2.11 -19.09
N TYR A 120 -0.54 0.97 -19.57
CA TYR A 120 -1.14 0.86 -20.90
C TYR A 120 -2.47 1.62 -21.01
N TYR A 121 -3.24 1.69 -19.91
CA TYR A 121 -4.61 2.24 -19.92
C TYR A 121 -4.74 3.67 -19.40
N VAL A 122 -3.70 4.28 -18.83
CA VAL A 122 -3.71 5.68 -18.39
C VAL A 122 -3.13 6.59 -19.46
N SER A 123 -3.64 7.83 -19.56
CA SER A 123 -3.11 8.82 -20.51
C SER A 123 -1.63 9.09 -20.27
N ASP A 124 -0.87 9.41 -21.32
CA ASP A 124 0.56 9.75 -21.26
C ASP A 124 0.92 10.88 -20.26
N ARG A 125 -0.08 11.64 -19.80
CA ARG A 125 0.07 12.65 -18.75
C ARG A 125 -0.10 12.00 -17.37
N PHE A 126 1.01 11.68 -16.71
CA PHE A 126 1.08 11.18 -15.34
C PHE A 126 0.79 12.25 -14.26
N ASP A 127 -0.31 13.00 -14.42
CA ASP A 127 -0.74 14.01 -13.44
C ASP A 127 -1.61 13.37 -12.35
N LEU A 128 -1.24 13.55 -11.08
CA LEU A 128 -2.05 13.15 -9.91
C LEU A 128 -3.44 13.76 -9.87
N LYS A 129 -3.73 14.80 -10.65
CA LYS A 129 -5.11 15.31 -10.84
C LYS A 129 -6.02 14.28 -11.50
N ILE A 130 -5.46 13.47 -12.39
CA ILE A 130 -6.20 12.53 -13.24
C ILE A 130 -5.93 11.09 -12.81
N ASN A 131 -4.66 10.78 -12.57
CA ASN A 131 -4.17 9.43 -12.33
C ASN A 131 -3.93 9.17 -10.85
N PHE A 132 -4.13 7.92 -10.46
CA PHE A 132 -3.95 7.48 -9.08
C PHE A 132 -2.49 7.49 -8.61
N LEU A 133 -1.52 7.29 -9.52
CA LEU A 133 -0.09 7.34 -9.24
C LEU A 133 0.59 8.46 -10.04
N THR A 134 1.62 9.08 -9.46
CA THR A 134 2.58 9.85 -10.26
C THR A 134 3.48 8.91 -11.06
N ARG A 135 4.22 9.48 -12.01
CA ARG A 135 5.30 8.78 -12.71
C ARG A 135 6.37 8.28 -11.73
N GLU A 136 6.77 9.10 -10.77
CA GLU A 136 7.80 8.79 -9.78
C GLU A 136 7.36 7.63 -8.89
N THR A 137 6.16 7.68 -8.31
CA THR A 137 5.64 6.60 -7.48
C THR A 137 5.49 5.29 -8.27
N CYS A 138 5.12 5.37 -9.55
CA CYS A 138 5.08 4.17 -10.41
C CYS A 138 6.48 3.56 -10.59
N LEU A 139 7.50 4.39 -10.88
CA LEU A 139 8.89 3.93 -11.02
C LEU A 139 9.45 3.39 -9.70
N ASP A 140 9.12 4.02 -8.57
CA ASP A 140 9.52 3.56 -7.24
C ASP A 140 8.92 2.19 -6.93
N LEU A 141 7.63 1.98 -7.24
CA LEU A 141 6.98 0.68 -7.06
C LEU A 141 7.60 -0.40 -7.96
N ILE A 142 7.88 -0.09 -9.22
CA ILE A 142 8.55 -1.02 -10.14
C ILE A 142 9.92 -1.41 -9.58
N THR A 143 10.73 -0.41 -9.21
CA THR A 143 12.09 -0.63 -8.69
C THR A 143 12.05 -1.42 -7.38
N SER A 144 11.11 -1.08 -6.49
CA SER A 144 10.87 -1.79 -5.24
C SER A 144 10.50 -3.25 -5.48
N CYS A 145 9.52 -3.56 -6.35
CA CYS A 145 9.15 -4.94 -6.64
C CYS A 145 10.32 -5.74 -7.24
N HIS A 146 11.11 -5.15 -8.14
CA HIS A 146 12.33 -5.80 -8.65
C HIS A 146 13.35 -6.04 -7.53
N GLY A 147 13.58 -5.06 -6.67
CA GLY A 147 14.45 -5.21 -5.49
C GLY A 147 13.98 -6.32 -4.55
N CYS A 148 12.66 -6.43 -4.33
CA CYS A 148 12.05 -7.49 -3.54
C CYS A 148 12.33 -8.88 -4.13
N ILE A 149 12.33 -9.03 -5.45
CA ILE A 149 12.61 -10.31 -6.13
C ILE A 149 14.11 -10.59 -6.10
N LEU A 150 14.93 -9.62 -6.51
CA LEU A 150 16.37 -9.77 -6.66
C LEU A 150 17.07 -9.99 -5.31
N ARG A 151 16.54 -9.51 -4.19
CA ARG A 151 17.13 -9.76 -2.87
C ARG A 151 17.25 -11.26 -2.58
N PHE A 152 16.28 -12.07 -2.99
CA PHE A 152 16.32 -13.51 -2.73
C PHE A 152 17.40 -14.18 -3.58
N VAL A 153 17.55 -13.75 -4.83
CA VAL A 153 18.61 -14.21 -5.73
C VAL A 153 19.98 -13.85 -5.15
N GLN A 154 20.17 -12.58 -4.78
CA GLN A 154 21.40 -12.07 -4.20
C GLN A 154 21.76 -12.80 -2.89
N PHE A 155 20.78 -12.96 -1.98
CA PHE A 155 21.03 -13.63 -0.70
C PHE A 155 21.42 -15.10 -0.87
N ARG A 156 20.77 -15.79 -1.82
CA ARG A 156 21.11 -17.16 -2.18
C ARG A 156 22.50 -17.27 -2.78
N GLU A 157 22.85 -16.41 -3.72
CA GLU A 157 24.11 -16.50 -4.48
C GLU A 157 25.32 -16.04 -3.67
N CYS A 158 25.18 -14.98 -2.87
CA CYS A 158 26.30 -14.44 -2.10
C CYS A 158 26.51 -15.14 -0.75
N TRP A 159 25.47 -15.75 -0.14
CA TRP A 159 25.58 -16.39 1.17
C TRP A 159 25.02 -17.81 1.21
N GLY A 160 24.84 -18.47 0.07
CA GLY A 160 24.40 -19.87 0.00
C GLY A 160 23.02 -20.13 0.63
N GLY A 161 22.18 -19.09 0.77
CA GLY A 161 20.88 -19.20 1.44
C GLY A 161 20.95 -19.32 2.97
N GLN A 162 22.13 -19.12 3.58
CA GLN A 162 22.31 -19.14 5.04
C GLN A 162 21.54 -18.00 5.74
N PHE A 163 21.42 -16.86 5.07
CA PHE A 163 20.66 -15.72 5.56
C PHE A 163 19.35 -15.61 4.80
N ARG A 164 18.27 -15.55 5.56
CA ARG A 164 16.95 -15.21 5.03
C ARG A 164 16.82 -13.69 4.95
N PRO A 165 16.53 -13.10 3.78
CA PRO A 165 16.26 -11.67 3.72
C PRO A 165 14.96 -11.36 4.48
N ASP A 166 15.02 -10.35 5.35
CA ASP A 166 13.89 -9.82 6.11
C ASP A 166 13.47 -8.49 5.48
N GLY A 167 12.38 -8.51 4.71
CA GLY A 167 11.90 -7.34 3.97
C GLY A 167 11.61 -6.12 4.86
N SER A 168 11.29 -6.31 6.14
CA SER A 168 11.03 -5.19 7.05
C SER A 168 12.28 -4.35 7.34
N ARG A 169 13.47 -4.94 7.17
CA ARG A 169 14.77 -4.27 7.35
C ARG A 169 15.21 -3.46 6.15
N PHE A 170 14.60 -3.66 4.99
CA PHE A 170 14.85 -2.88 3.78
C PHE A 170 13.95 -1.63 3.75
N SER A 171 13.85 -0.93 4.88
CA SER A 171 13.06 0.29 5.02
C SER A 171 13.83 1.38 5.77
N SER A 172 13.46 2.64 5.55
CA SER A 172 14.04 3.80 6.25
C SER A 172 13.62 3.93 7.71
N ARG A 173 12.78 3.01 8.23
CA ARG A 173 12.19 3.11 9.58
C ARG A 173 13.22 3.23 10.69
N PHE A 174 14.36 2.52 10.56
CA PHE A 174 15.45 2.65 11.53
C PHE A 174 15.94 4.11 11.61
N SER A 175 16.24 4.72 10.47
CA SER A 175 16.68 6.12 10.39
C SER A 175 15.61 7.07 10.92
N GLU A 176 14.33 6.83 10.59
CA GLU A 176 13.20 7.64 11.10
C GLU A 176 13.10 7.60 12.62
N TYR A 177 13.22 6.41 13.23
CA TYR A 177 13.21 6.25 14.68
C TYR A 177 14.43 6.89 15.34
N MET A 178 15.61 6.79 14.74
CA MET A 178 16.81 7.47 15.22
C MET A 178 16.65 9.00 15.20
N PHE A 179 16.08 9.56 14.12
CA PHE A 179 15.79 10.99 14.05
C PHE A 179 14.68 11.42 15.02
N GLN A 180 13.68 10.58 15.26
CA GLN A 180 12.66 10.84 16.27
C GLN A 180 13.28 10.86 17.67
N TYR A 181 14.11 9.87 18.00
CA TYR A 181 14.83 9.83 19.27
C TYR A 181 15.71 11.07 19.46
N GLY A 182 16.49 11.45 18.44
CA GLY A 182 17.33 12.64 18.50
C GLY A 182 16.53 13.93 18.76
N ARG A 183 15.36 14.08 18.14
CA ARG A 183 14.44 15.21 18.40
C ARG A 183 13.91 15.20 19.83
N MET A 184 13.54 14.03 20.36
CA MET A 184 13.04 13.90 21.72
C MET A 184 14.13 14.22 22.76
N ALA A 185 15.37 13.76 22.53
CA ALA A 185 16.50 14.01 23.42
C ALA A 185 16.93 15.49 23.48
N GLN A 186 16.59 16.28 22.44
CA GLN A 186 16.86 17.72 22.38
C GLN A 186 15.71 18.59 22.89
N THR A 187 14.54 18.00 23.18
CA THR A 187 13.46 18.74 23.81
C THR A 187 13.81 18.90 25.29
N PRO A 188 14.00 20.12 25.82
CA PRO A 188 14.21 20.30 27.24
C PRO A 188 13.02 19.64 27.97
N LEU A 189 13.33 18.77 28.93
CA LEU A 189 12.33 18.38 29.91
C LEU A 189 11.94 19.69 30.61
N GLY A 190 10.79 20.26 30.24
CA GLY A 190 10.25 21.40 30.95
C GLY A 190 10.22 21.04 32.43
N GLU A 191 10.91 21.84 33.24
CA GLU A 191 10.90 21.74 34.69
C GLU A 191 9.43 21.70 35.14
N GLN A 192 9.00 20.56 35.68
CA GLN A 192 7.76 20.42 36.43
C GLN A 192 8.07 20.62 37.91
#